data_AF-A0ABD7UX34-F1
#
_entry.id   AF-A0ABD7UX34-F1
#
_cell.length_a   1.000
_cell.length_b   1.000
_cell.length_c   1.000
_cell.angle_alpha   90.00
_cell.angle_beta   90.00
_cell.angle_gamma   90.00
#
_symmetry.space_group_name_H-M   'P 1'
#
loop_
_entity.id
_entity.type
_entity.pdbx_description
1 polymer ?
#
loop_
_entity_poly.entity_id
_entity_poly.type
_entity_poly.pdbx_seq_one_letter_code
_entity_poly.pdbx_strand_id
1 'polypeptide(L)'
;MLASVREALAPGAPMIVMDEAVSAEFAGPADELDRLMYAFSLFVCLPDSMSSPPSVATGRVIRPSTLAKYALDAGYTAVEVLPIRDFAFFRFYELKTA
;
A
#
# COMPACT_ATOMS: atom_id res chain seq x y z
N MET A 1 -7.49 1.38 -9.94
CA MET A 1 -6.10 1.82 -10.15
C MET A 1 -5.15 0.65 -10.43
N LEU A 2 -4.91 -0.27 -9.49
CA LEU A 2 -3.92 -1.35 -9.66
C LEU A 2 -4.14 -2.24 -10.90
N ALA A 3 -5.40 -2.60 -11.19
CA ALA A 3 -5.74 -3.37 -12.39
C ALA A 3 -5.38 -2.62 -13.69
N SER A 4 -5.67 -1.32 -13.74
CA SER A 4 -5.32 -0.47 -14.89
C SER A 4 -3.82 -0.32 -15.07
N VAL A 5 -3.04 -0.24 -13.98
CA VAL A 5 -1.57 -0.26 -14.08
C VAL A 5 -1.10 -1.61 -14.62
N ARG A 6 -1.66 -2.72 -14.14
CA ARG A 6 -1.33 -4.07 -14.61
C ARG A 6 -1.49 -4.21 -16.13
N GLU A 7 -2.59 -3.69 -16.66
CA GLU A 7 -2.89 -3.69 -18.10
C GLU A 7 -1.94 -2.82 -18.94
N ALA A 8 -1.32 -1.80 -18.33
CA ALA A 8 -0.39 -0.91 -19.00
C ALA A 8 1.07 -1.42 -18.97
N LEU A 9 1.38 -2.43 -18.15
CA LEU A 9 2.72 -3.00 -18.06
C LEU A 9 3.07 -3.84 -19.30
N ALA A 10 4.35 -3.87 -19.66
CA ALA A 10 4.85 -4.83 -20.62
C ALA A 10 4.65 -6.28 -20.09
N PRO A 11 4.49 -7.28 -20.96
CA PRO A 11 4.35 -8.67 -20.53
C PRO A 11 5.47 -9.10 -19.58
N GLY A 12 5.11 -9.67 -18.42
CA GLY A 12 6.04 -10.12 -17.39
C GLY A 12 6.73 -9.01 -16.58
N ALA A 13 6.43 -7.74 -16.81
CA ALA A 13 7.01 -6.65 -16.02
C ALA A 13 6.38 -6.59 -14.62
N PRO A 14 7.18 -6.44 -13.55
CA PRO A 14 6.65 -6.25 -12.21
C PRO A 14 6.19 -4.80 -11.98
N MET A 15 5.35 -4.60 -10.96
CA MET A 15 5.06 -3.27 -10.43
C MET A 15 5.77 -3.11 -9.07
N ILE A 16 6.52 -2.03 -8.90
CA ILE A 16 7.13 -1.68 -7.61
C ILE A 16 6.24 -0.66 -6.91
N VAL A 17 5.81 -0.99 -5.70
CA VAL A 17 5.07 -0.08 -4.80
C VAL A 17 5.98 0.30 -3.66
N MET A 18 6.17 1.60 -3.45
CA MET A 18 6.80 2.16 -2.27
C MET A 18 5.71 2.74 -1.38
N ASP A 19 5.66 2.30 -0.13
CA ASP A 19 4.67 2.77 0.85
C ASP A 19 5.33 2.93 2.22
N GLU A 20 4.68 3.66 3.13
CA GLU A 20 5.19 3.83 4.48
C GLU A 20 5.25 2.49 5.23
N ALA A 21 6.38 2.27 5.91
CA ALA A 21 6.69 1.05 6.64
C ALA A 21 5.92 0.96 7.97
N VAL A 22 4.63 1.28 7.95
CA VAL A 22 3.71 1.07 9.08
C VAL A 22 3.77 -0.38 9.55
N SER A 23 3.39 -0.57 10.81
CA SER A 23 3.36 -1.89 11.45
C SER A 23 2.55 -2.90 10.63
N ALA A 24 2.97 -4.17 10.62
CA ALA A 24 2.30 -5.20 9.82
C ALA A 24 0.86 -5.46 10.29
N GLU A 25 0.62 -5.32 11.59
CA GLU A 25 -0.66 -5.54 12.26
C GLU A 25 -0.85 -4.50 13.37
N PHE A 26 -2.10 -4.24 13.74
CA PHE A 26 -2.40 -3.46 14.93
C PHE A 26 -2.33 -4.35 16.16
N ALA A 27 -1.29 -4.18 16.98
CA ALA A 27 -1.02 -5.04 18.15
C ALA A 27 -1.13 -4.31 19.50
N GLY A 28 -1.80 -3.15 19.57
CA GLY A 28 -1.94 -2.34 20.78
C GLY A 28 -1.58 -0.88 20.54
N PRO A 29 -0.95 -0.18 21.52
CA PRO A 29 -0.52 1.19 21.31
C PRO A 29 0.35 1.31 20.06
N ALA A 30 -0.13 2.07 19.08
CA ALA A 30 0.60 2.34 17.85
C ALA A 30 1.99 2.90 18.15
N ASP A 31 2.98 2.46 17.37
CA ASP A 31 4.31 3.07 17.36
C ASP A 31 4.24 4.52 16.85
N GLU A 32 5.35 5.25 16.92
CA GLU A 32 5.38 6.67 16.54
C GLU A 32 5.05 6.90 15.07
N LEU A 33 5.50 6.00 14.18
CA LEU A 33 5.22 6.09 12.75
C LEU A 33 3.74 5.83 12.46
N ASP A 34 3.16 4.75 13.01
CA ASP A 34 1.73 4.44 12.91
C ASP A 34 0.90 5.63 13.41
N ARG A 35 1.24 6.24 14.54
CA ARG A 35 0.53 7.43 15.06
C ARG A 35 0.58 8.61 14.11
N LEU A 36 1.76 8.90 13.57
CA LEU A 36 1.93 9.99 12.59
C LEU A 36 1.13 9.70 11.31
N MET A 37 1.19 8.46 10.80
CA MET A 37 0.44 8.05 9.62
C MET A 37 -1.07 8.05 9.85
N TYR A 38 -1.54 7.69 11.05
CA TYR A 38 -2.95 7.85 11.44
C TYR A 38 -3.35 9.32 11.45
N ALA A 39 -2.52 10.22 11.98
CA ALA A 39 -2.80 11.66 11.95
C ALA A 39 -2.94 12.18 10.51
N PHE A 40 -1.98 11.86 9.62
CA PHE A 40 -2.09 12.22 8.22
C PHE A 40 -3.30 11.60 7.53
N SER A 41 -3.62 10.34 7.84
CA SER A 41 -4.80 9.67 7.32
C SER A 41 -6.07 10.42 7.72
N LEU A 42 -6.27 10.68 9.01
CA LEU A 42 -7.51 11.27 9.54
C LEU A 42 -7.71 12.72 9.11
N PHE A 43 -6.63 13.50 9.00
CA PHE A 43 -6.73 14.94 8.72
C PHE A 43 -6.51 15.30 7.26
N VAL A 44 -6.00 14.39 6.43
CA VAL A 44 -5.66 14.69 5.03
C VAL A 44 -6.13 13.58 4.07
N CYS A 45 -5.48 12.42 4.09
CA CYS A 45 -5.60 11.45 3.00
C CYS A 45 -6.98 10.77 2.94
N LEU A 46 -7.55 10.42 4.09
CA LEU A 46 -8.84 9.73 4.15
C LEU A 46 -10.01 10.66 3.76
N PRO A 47 -10.15 11.88 4.34
CA PRO A 47 -11.21 12.80 3.93
C PRO A 47 -11.15 13.16 2.44
N ASP A 48 -9.96 13.43 1.91
CA ASP A 48 -9.75 13.72 0.49
C ASP A 48 -10.25 12.56 -0.39
N SER A 49 -9.80 11.34 -0.08
CA SER A 49 -10.22 10.14 -0.79
C SER A 49 -11.74 9.88 -0.69
N MET A 50 -12.37 10.16 0.46
CA MET A 50 -13.82 9.97 0.65
C MET A 50 -14.66 10.98 -0.17
N SER A 51 -14.08 12.14 -0.47
CA SER A 51 -14.75 13.21 -1.24
C SER A 51 -14.84 12.92 -2.74
N SER A 52 -14.09 11.94 -3.24
CA SER A 52 -13.96 11.62 -4.67
C SER A 52 -14.35 10.17 -5.00
N PRO A 53 -15.66 9.83 -5.07
CA PRO A 53 -16.11 8.53 -5.55
C PRO A 53 -15.70 8.29 -7.02
N PRO A 54 -15.39 7.05 -7.42
CA PRO A 54 -15.49 5.80 -6.67
C PRO A 54 -14.16 5.43 -5.97
N SER A 55 -14.03 5.73 -4.68
CA SER A 55 -12.86 5.38 -3.87
C SER A 55 -13.20 4.36 -2.78
N VAL A 56 -12.22 3.51 -2.44
CA VAL A 56 -12.27 2.58 -1.31
C VAL A 56 -11.91 3.24 0.03
N ALA A 57 -11.43 4.49 0.01
CA ALA A 57 -11.15 5.30 1.20
C ALA A 57 -10.30 4.56 2.26
N THR A 58 -9.18 3.97 1.85
CA THR A 58 -8.30 3.19 2.73
C THR A 58 -7.56 4.05 3.75
N GLY A 59 -7.23 5.30 3.40
CA GLY A 59 -6.34 6.13 4.20
C GLY A 59 -4.87 5.73 4.04
N ARG A 60 -4.01 6.20 4.96
CA ARG A 60 -2.55 6.09 4.85
C ARG A 60 -1.94 4.87 5.56
N VAL A 61 -2.64 4.28 6.52
CA VAL A 61 -2.12 3.12 7.27
C VAL A 61 -2.37 1.83 6.47
N ILE A 62 -1.75 1.74 5.29
CA ILE A 62 -1.88 0.59 4.39
C ILE A 62 -0.94 -0.51 4.87
N ARG A 63 -1.52 -1.48 5.58
CA ARG A 63 -0.77 -2.63 6.08
C ARG A 63 -0.41 -3.58 4.93
N PRO A 64 0.67 -4.39 5.04
CA PRO A 64 1.08 -5.33 4.00
C PRO A 64 -0.04 -6.26 3.53
N SER A 65 -0.88 -6.74 4.44
CA SER A 65 -2.02 -7.60 4.11
C SER A 65 -3.09 -6.88 3.28
N THR A 66 -3.30 -5.58 3.51
CA THR A 66 -4.22 -4.76 2.72
C THR A 66 -3.70 -4.56 1.30
N LEU A 67 -2.41 -4.21 1.14
CA LEU A 67 -1.80 -4.09 -0.18
C LEU A 67 -1.82 -5.42 -0.94
N ALA A 68 -1.48 -6.52 -0.27
CA ALA A 68 -1.52 -7.86 -0.86
C ALA A 68 -2.92 -8.20 -1.36
N LYS A 69 -3.96 -7.93 -0.55
CA LYS A 69 -5.35 -8.11 -0.97
C LYS A 69 -5.68 -7.31 -2.24
N TYR A 70 -5.38 -6.01 -2.26
CA TYR A 70 -5.67 -5.16 -3.42
C TYR A 70 -4.91 -5.59 -4.68
N ALA A 71 -3.68 -6.06 -4.55
CA ALA A 71 -2.90 -6.58 -5.68
C ALA A 71 -3.51 -7.87 -6.23
N LEU A 72 -3.87 -8.82 -5.36
CA LEU A 72 -4.49 -10.08 -5.79
C LEU A 72 -5.87 -9.84 -6.43
N ASP A 73 -6.69 -8.97 -5.83
CA ASP A 73 -7.99 -8.56 -6.40
C ASP A 73 -7.82 -7.88 -7.77
N ALA A 74 -6.67 -7.22 -8.00
CA ALA A 74 -6.31 -6.60 -9.27
C ALA A 74 -5.66 -7.56 -10.28
N GLY A 75 -5.51 -8.84 -9.96
CA GLY A 75 -4.98 -9.88 -10.86
C GLY A 75 -3.45 -10.00 -10.91
N TYR A 76 -2.73 -9.42 -9.95
CA TYR A 76 -1.31 -9.77 -9.74
C TYR A 76 -1.21 -11.17 -9.11
N THR A 77 -0.12 -11.89 -9.40
CA THR A 77 0.05 -13.29 -9.01
C THR A 77 0.69 -13.45 -7.64
N ALA A 78 1.52 -12.49 -7.23
CA ALA A 78 2.19 -12.48 -5.94
C ALA A 78 2.58 -11.06 -5.52
N VAL A 79 2.76 -10.88 -4.21
CA VAL A 79 3.33 -9.67 -3.62
C VAL A 79 4.48 -10.06 -2.71
N GLU A 80 5.66 -9.52 -2.97
CA GLU A 80 6.87 -9.77 -2.19
C GLU A 80 7.39 -8.47 -1.60
N VAL A 81 7.79 -8.49 -0.33
CA VAL A 81 8.49 -7.35 0.28
C VAL A 81 9.95 -7.43 -0.13
N LEU A 82 10.45 -6.39 -0.79
CA LEU A 82 11.85 -6.34 -1.20
C LEU A 82 12.76 -6.16 0.03
N PRO A 83 13.95 -6.78 0.06
CA PRO A 83 14.86 -6.77 1.22
C PRO A 83 15.63 -5.44 1.37
N ILE A 84 14.96 -4.32 1.10
CA ILE A 84 15.50 -2.96 1.28
C ILE A 84 15.18 -2.54 2.72
N ARG A 85 16.23 -2.36 3.52
CA ARG A 85 16.13 -1.96 4.93
C ARG A 85 16.74 -0.56 5.12
N ASP A 86 16.34 0.09 6.21
CA ASP A 86 16.90 1.36 6.67
C ASP A 86 16.81 2.52 5.65
N PHE A 87 15.86 2.44 4.71
CA PHE A 87 15.58 3.51 3.75
C PHE A 87 14.45 4.40 4.27
N ALA A 88 14.83 5.40 5.07
CA ALA A 88 13.89 6.31 5.72
C ALA A 88 12.77 5.54 6.45
N PHE A 89 11.51 5.85 6.17
CA PHE A 89 10.34 5.17 6.71
C PHE A 89 9.60 4.34 5.65
N PHE A 90 10.27 3.95 4.56
CA PHE A 90 9.60 3.26 3.44
C PHE A 90 9.84 1.76 3.44
N ARG A 91 8.83 1.05 2.92
CA ARG A 91 8.88 -0.36 2.55
C ARG A 91 8.58 -0.47 1.06
N PHE A 92 9.27 -1.37 0.39
CA PHE A 92 9.09 -1.63 -1.04
C PHE A 92 8.46 -3.00 -1.25
N TYR A 93 7.51 -3.06 -2.16
CA TYR A 93 6.82 -4.28 -2.56
C TYR A 93 6.98 -4.49 -4.06
N GLU A 94 7.25 -5.73 -4.45
CA GLU A 94 7.18 -6.18 -5.84
C GLU A 94 5.86 -6.93 -6.05
N LEU A 95 5.03 -6.44 -6.96
CA LEU A 95 3.80 -7.08 -7.39
C LEU A 95 4.07 -7.78 -8.72
N LYS A 96 3.99 -9.12 -8.72
CA LYS A 96 4.33 -9.95 -9.88
C LYS A 96 3.15 -10.09 -10.83
N THR A 97 3.44 -10.02 -12.12
CA THR A 97 2.50 -10.34 -13.20
C THR A 97 2.72 -11.78 -13.68
N ALA A 98 1.76 -12.32 -14.43
CA ALA A 98 1.88 -13.65 -15.04
C ALA A 98 2.75 -13.62 -16.32
#